data_AF-A0AA42YP21-F1
#
_entry.id   AF-A0AA42YP21-F1
#
_cell.length_a   1.000
_cell.length_b   1.000
_cell.length_c   1.000
_cell.angle_alpha   90.00
_cell.angle_beta   90.00
_cell.angle_gamma   90.00
#
_symmetry.space_group_name_H-M   'P 1'
#
loop_
_entity.id
_entity.type
_entity.pdbx_description
1 polymer ?
#
loop_
_entity_poly.entity_id
_entity_poly.type
_entity_poly.pdbx_seq_one_letter_code
_entity_poly.pdbx_strand_id
1 'polypeptide(L)'
;MQHRHDEVFEQKKLPGVGQIVRSKKYGTLWRVMEKREIWQNAMGNPKSGFPRLLPAIYLGYWRVEKGMLPGLGKMLGYSYTLDDNTFAANWEIVEE
;
A
#
# COMPACT_ATOMS: atom_id res chain seq x y z
N MET A 1 -4.30 3.27 24.38
CA MET A 1 -3.28 3.67 23.39
C MET A 1 -3.60 2.94 22.09
N GLN A 2 -4.11 3.66 21.09
CA GLN A 2 -4.65 3.08 19.86
C GLN A 2 -3.68 3.30 18.70
N HIS A 3 -2.49 2.73 18.82
CA HIS A 3 -1.52 2.68 17.74
C HIS A 3 -1.93 1.53 16.82
N ARG A 4 -2.72 1.81 15.77
CA ARG A 4 -3.38 0.72 15.01
C ARG A 4 -3.31 0.85 13.50
N HIS A 5 -3.40 1.99 12.85
CA HIS A 5 -3.25 2.03 11.37
C HIS A 5 -2.62 3.33 10.92
N ASP A 6 -2.94 4.43 11.60
CA ASP A 6 -2.36 5.75 11.37
C ASP A 6 -0.83 5.74 11.43
N GLU A 7 -0.24 5.00 12.36
CA GLU A 7 1.22 4.86 12.44
C GLU A 7 1.82 4.22 11.19
N VAL A 8 1.17 3.20 10.64
CA VAL A 8 1.61 2.55 9.39
C VAL A 8 1.56 3.58 8.27
N PHE A 9 0.49 4.38 8.21
CA PHE A 9 0.30 5.39 7.17
C PHE A 9 1.37 6.47 7.23
N GLU A 10 1.58 7.05 8.41
CA GLU A 10 2.51 8.16 8.64
C GLU A 10 3.97 7.72 8.51
N GLN A 11 4.36 6.63 9.19
CA GLN A 11 5.76 6.18 9.19
C GLN A 11 6.20 5.68 7.81
N LYS A 12 5.31 5.03 7.06
CA LYS A 12 5.61 4.57 5.70
C LYS A 12 5.37 5.63 4.63
N LYS A 13 4.91 6.82 5.01
CA LYS A 13 4.59 7.92 4.10
C LYS A 13 3.72 7.44 2.93
N LEU A 14 2.69 6.66 3.26
CA LEU A 14 1.83 6.07 2.23
C LEU A 14 0.98 7.15 1.56
N PRO A 15 0.70 7.01 0.26
CA PRO A 15 -0.16 7.91 -0.48
C PRO A 15 -1.62 7.74 -0.04
N GLY A 16 -2.35 8.85 -0.03
CA GLY A 16 -3.81 8.89 0.06
C GLY A 16 -4.50 8.49 -1.24
N VAL A 17 -5.81 8.26 -1.16
CA VAL A 17 -6.66 8.00 -2.33
C VAL A 17 -6.62 9.22 -3.27
N GLY A 18 -6.50 8.97 -4.57
CA GLY A 18 -6.40 9.98 -5.62
C GLY A 18 -4.97 10.34 -6.00
N GLN A 19 -3.99 10.15 -5.10
CA GLN A 19 -2.58 10.45 -5.40
C GLN A 19 -1.99 9.49 -6.43
N ILE A 20 -1.00 9.97 -7.18
CA ILE A 20 -0.30 9.18 -8.20
C ILE A 20 1.06 8.77 -7.65
N VAL A 21 1.41 7.51 -7.86
CA VAL A 21 2.73 6.95 -7.59
C VAL A 21 3.36 6.43 -8.86
N ARG A 22 4.69 6.46 -8.90
CA ARG A 22 5.50 5.88 -9.96
C ARG A 22 6.17 4.61 -9.44
N SER A 23 6.09 3.55 -10.22
CA SER A 23 6.88 2.34 -9.96
C SER A 23 8.35 2.65 -10.28
N LYS A 24 9.23 2.51 -9.30
CA LYS A 24 10.68 2.70 -9.50
C LYS A 24 11.28 1.65 -10.44
N LYS A 25 10.74 0.42 -10.43
CA LYS A 25 11.22 -0.68 -11.26
C LYS A 25 10.89 -0.51 -12.74
N TYR A 26 9.66 -0.10 -13.06
CA TYR A 26 9.16 -0.06 -14.45
C TYR A 26 8.89 1.35 -14.97
N GLY A 27 8.99 2.38 -14.12
CA GLY A 27 8.71 3.77 -14.48
C GLY A 27 7.22 4.07 -14.74
N THR A 28 6.32 3.09 -14.58
CA THR A 28 4.88 3.24 -14.83
C THR A 28 4.17 4.04 -13.74
N LEU A 29 3.16 4.82 -14.11
CA LEU A 29 2.33 5.61 -13.20
C LEU A 29 1.09 4.84 -12.75
N TRP A 30 0.71 5.02 -11.50
CA TRP A 30 -0.42 4.34 -10.87
C TRP A 30 -1.14 5.29 -9.92
N ARG A 31 -2.46 5.40 -10.02
CA ARG A 31 -3.31 6.17 -9.12
C ARG A 31 -3.81 5.29 -7.99
N VAL A 32 -3.76 5.79 -6.76
CA VAL A 32 -4.36 5.11 -5.62
C VAL A 32 -5.87 5.29 -5.68
N MET A 33 -6.61 4.20 -5.81
CA MET A 33 -8.08 4.21 -5.91
C MET A 33 -8.75 3.79 -4.60
N GLU A 34 -8.07 3.00 -3.79
CA GLU A 34 -8.62 2.42 -2.57
C GLU A 34 -7.55 2.44 -1.48
N LYS A 35 -7.96 2.83 -0.27
CA LYS A 35 -7.17 2.69 0.97
C LYS A 35 -8.05 1.98 1.98
N ARG A 36 -7.58 0.87 2.53
CA ARG A 36 -8.29 0.12 3.57
C ARG A 36 -7.36 -0.27 4.70
N GLU A 37 -7.87 -0.14 5.91
CA GLU A 37 -7.24 -0.64 7.12
C GLU A 37 -7.58 -2.11 7.27
N ILE A 38 -6.55 -2.95 7.35
CA ILE A 38 -6.69 -4.39 7.47
C ILE A 38 -5.82 -4.91 8.62
N TRP A 39 -6.15 -6.11 9.09
CA TRP A 39 -5.33 -6.85 10.03
C TRP A 39 -4.72 -8.03 9.29
N GLN A 40 -3.40 -8.05 9.17
CA GLN A 40 -2.69 -9.13 8.51
C GLN A 40 -2.20 -10.14 9.56
N ASN A 41 -2.39 -11.42 9.31
CA ASN A 41 -1.78 -12.45 10.14
C ASN A 41 -0.26 -12.37 9.93
N ALA A 42 0.50 -11.96 10.96
CA ALA A 42 1.91 -12.30 10.96
C ALA A 42 1.99 -13.82 10.85
N MET A 43 2.80 -14.36 9.94
CA MET A 43 3.23 -15.75 10.03
C MET A 43 4.09 -15.87 11.30
N GLY A 44 3.40 -15.95 12.43
CA GLY A 44 3.99 -16.09 13.74
C GLY A 44 4.56 -17.49 13.84
N ASN A 45 5.82 -17.57 14.26
CA ASN A 45 6.48 -18.78 14.70
C ASN A 45 5.48 -19.74 15.39
N PRO A 46 5.36 -21.02 14.98
CA PRO A 46 4.39 -21.97 15.52
C PRO A 46 4.52 -22.20 17.05
N LYS A 47 5.56 -21.66 17.70
CA LYS A 47 5.80 -21.74 19.14
C LYS A 47 5.03 -20.73 19.99
N SER A 48 4.52 -19.65 19.41
CA SER A 48 3.72 -18.64 20.12
C SER A 48 2.27 -18.84 19.71
N GLY A 49 1.51 -19.66 20.45
CA GLY A 49 0.15 -20.12 20.12
C GLY A 49 -0.95 -19.07 19.98
N PHE A 50 -0.63 -17.82 19.62
CA PHE A 50 -1.57 -16.77 19.27
C PHE A 50 -1.19 -16.15 17.92
N PRO A 51 -2.11 -16.09 16.94
CA PRO A 51 -1.88 -15.35 15.70
C PRO A 51 -1.70 -13.87 16.06
N ARG A 52 -0.49 -13.35 15.89
CA ARG A 52 -0.24 -11.92 16.05
C ARG A 52 -0.83 -11.21 14.84
N LEU A 53 -1.99 -10.58 15.03
CA LEU A 53 -2.57 -9.70 14.04
C LEU A 53 -1.75 -8.42 13.98
N LEU A 54 -1.09 -8.19 12.85
CA LEU A 54 -0.36 -6.97 12.58
C LEU A 54 -1.27 -5.97 11.88
N PRO A 55 -1.21 -4.70 12.26
CA PRO A 55 -1.88 -3.67 11.50
C PRO A 55 -1.24 -3.48 10.13
N ALA A 56 -2.07 -3.40 9.09
CA ALA A 56 -1.60 -3.14 7.74
C ALA A 56 -2.57 -2.23 6.98
N ILE A 57 -2.03 -1.50 6.01
CA ILE A 57 -2.80 -0.67 5.09
C ILE A 57 -2.76 -1.30 3.72
N TYR A 58 -3.93 -1.68 3.22
CA TYR A 58 -4.12 -2.09 1.84
C TYR A 58 -4.31 -0.86 0.95
N LEU A 59 -3.53 -0.78 -0.12
CA LEU A 59 -3.68 0.20 -1.19
C LEU A 59 -4.00 -0.51 -2.50
N GLY A 60 -5.11 -0.08 -3.11
CA GLY A 60 -5.50 -0.45 -4.47
C GLY A 60 -4.98 0.59 -5.45
N TYR A 61 -4.23 0.14 -6.45
CA TYR A 61 -3.60 0.95 -7.47
C TYR A 61 -4.22 0.69 -8.83
N TRP A 62 -4.40 1.75 -9.59
CA TRP A 62 -4.88 1.72 -10.96
C TRP A 62 -3.84 2.27 -11.91
N ARG A 63 -3.47 1.54 -12.95
CA ARG A 63 -2.45 2.01 -13.90
C ARG A 63 -2.93 3.24 -14.67
N VAL A 64 -2.11 4.29 -14.68
CA VAL A 64 -2.36 5.52 -15.45
C VAL A 64 -1.57 5.43 -16.76
N GLU A 65 -2.29 5.40 -17.87
CA GLU A 65 -1.71 5.44 -19.23
C GLU A 65 -2.35 6.57 -20.03
N LYS A 66 -1.55 7.25 -20.86
CA LYS A 66 -2.01 8.37 -21.68
C LYS A 66 -2.98 7.84 -22.74
N GLY A 67 -4.24 8.30 -22.70
CA GLY A 67 -5.30 7.90 -23.63
C GLY A 67 -6.17 6.73 -23.15
N MET A 68 -5.95 6.20 -21.95
CA MET A 68 -6.78 5.15 -21.37
C MET A 68 -7.85 5.77 -20.45
N LEU A 69 -9.12 5.39 -20.65
CA LEU A 69 -10.22 5.87 -19.80
C LEU A 69 -10.15 5.27 -18.39
N PRO A 70 -10.55 6.01 -17.34
CA PRO A 70 -10.71 5.46 -16.00
C PRO A 70 -11.65 4.24 -16.05
N GLY A 71 -11.19 3.08 -15.54
CA GLY A 71 -11.98 1.83 -15.55
C GLY A 71 -11.57 0.79 -16.62
N LEU A 72 -10.74 1.16 -17.60
CA LEU A 72 -10.04 0.22 -18.49
C LEU A 72 -8.55 0.21 -18.16
N GLY A 73 -8.03 -0.87 -17.57
CA GLY A 73 -6.65 -0.86 -17.06
C GLY A 73 -6.31 -1.98 -16.09
N LYS A 74 -5.02 -2.10 -15.78
CA LYS A 74 -4.53 -3.05 -14.77
C LYS A 74 -4.74 -2.48 -13.37
N MET A 75 -5.28 -3.31 -12.48
CA MET A 75 -5.33 -3.05 -11.04
C MET A 75 -4.25 -3.85 -10.31
N LEU A 76 -3.67 -3.26 -9.28
CA LEU A 76 -2.78 -3.92 -8.33
C LEU A 76 -3.24 -3.65 -6.91
N GLY A 77 -3.08 -4.63 -6.02
CA GLY A 77 -3.38 -4.50 -4.60
C GLY A 77 -2.17 -4.89 -3.78
N TYR A 78 -1.72 -4.01 -2.90
CA TYR A 78 -0.62 -4.30 -1.97
C TYR A 78 -0.99 -3.87 -0.56
N SER A 79 -0.60 -4.70 0.42
CA SER A 79 -0.74 -4.41 1.84
C SER A 79 0.61 -4.06 2.44
N TYR A 80 0.66 -2.98 3.22
CA TYR A 80 1.88 -2.50 3.86
C TYR A 80 1.73 -2.59 5.38
N THR A 81 2.71 -3.17 6.05
CA THR A 81 2.81 -3.22 7.52
C THR A 81 3.90 -2.27 7.99
N LEU A 82 4.01 -2.05 9.30
CA LEU A 82 5.12 -1.28 9.89
C LEU A 82 6.48 -1.95 9.69
N ASP A 83 6.54 -3.27 9.62
CA ASP A 83 7.79 -4.01 9.44
C ASP A 83 8.24 -4.06 7.97
N ASP A 84 7.34 -3.74 7.03
CA ASP A 84 7.60 -3.83 5.60
C ASP A 84 8.13 -2.51 5.01
N ASN A 85 9.22 -2.58 4.24
CA ASN A 85 9.80 -1.44 3.52
C ASN A 85 9.53 -1.48 2.00
N THR A 86 8.66 -2.38 1.53
CA THR A 86 8.35 -2.55 0.10
C THR A 86 7.79 -1.29 -0.54
N PHE A 87 7.02 -0.46 0.17
CA PHE A 87 6.48 0.77 -0.43
C PHE A 87 7.60 1.69 -0.92
N ALA A 88 8.44 2.17 0.01
CA ALA A 88 9.53 3.10 -0.30
C ALA A 88 10.56 2.50 -1.27
N ALA A 89 10.73 1.17 -1.26
CA ALA A 89 11.62 0.48 -2.19
C ALA A 89 11.08 0.43 -3.63
N ASN A 90 9.76 0.28 -3.82
CA ASN A 90 9.16 0.03 -5.14
C ASN A 90 8.43 1.25 -5.73
N TRP A 91 8.02 2.20 -4.91
CA TRP A 91 7.14 3.30 -5.28
C TRP A 91 7.73 4.66 -4.89
N GLU A 92 7.36 5.66 -5.66
CA GLU A 92 7.65 7.07 -5.43
C GLU A 92 6.36 7.86 -5.63
N ILE A 93 6.01 8.76 -4.71
CA ILE A 93 4.83 9.61 -4.88
C ILE A 93 5.19 10.70 -5.88
N VAL A 94 4.38 10.83 -6.92
CA VAL A 94 4.50 11.91 -7.91
C VAL A 94 3.63 13.04 -7.39
N GLU A 95 4.26 14.06 -6.80
CA GLU A 95 3.57 15.32 -6.51
C GLU A 95 3.21 15.99 -7.85
N GLU A 96 2.01 16.55 -7.92
CA GLU A 96 1.55 17.40 -9.02
C GLU A 96 1.88 18.86 -8.71
#